data_AF-A0A1I0LE66-F1
#
_entry.id   AF-A0A1I0LE66-F1
#
_cell.length_a   1.000
_cell.length_b   1.000
_cell.length_c   1.000
_cell.angle_alpha   90.00
_cell.angle_beta   90.00
_cell.angle_gamma   90.00
#
_symmetry.space_group_name_H-M   'P 1'
#
loop_
_entity.id
_entity.type
_entity.pdbx_description
1 polymer ?
#
loop_
_entity_poly.entity_id
_entity_poly.type
_entity_poly.pdbx_seq_one_letter_code
_entity_poly.pdbx_strand_id
1 'polypeptide(L)'
;MKPECTRVMDALGGPLPPELASHAATCEDCRALLEGFGALEPLSRTPPAGPPAPSSPQAALQELAAHPQATPWWRELLVLLAVFTAVMAGGLFFLGRNGLVNNTASPATLVGLGLLILALVGGGAFLAVAPARRVPAWGVLSAGAAAVVLFQVLGGSGYAGLRSFASGVMGCMVTEVVLTVPPLVAALVLLCRSVFQPLRALAAGLAAAGVGLFVLHLHCADGSAAHLALGHVAPWLLLSGVTLLLRARLPSRSYAP
;
A
#
# COMPACT_ATOMS: atom_id res chain seq x y z
N MET A 1 35.39 -31.91 36.93
CA MET A 1 33.92 -31.77 37.06
C MET A 1 33.36 -33.10 37.53
N LYS A 2 32.54 -33.14 38.59
CA LYS A 2 31.96 -34.39 39.10
C LYS A 2 30.80 -34.82 38.19
N PRO A 3 30.50 -36.13 38.07
CA PRO A 3 29.38 -36.62 37.25
C PRO A 3 28.03 -36.01 37.66
N GLU A 4 27.87 -35.73 38.95
CA GLU A 4 26.69 -35.10 39.53
C GLU A 4 26.50 -33.65 39.07
N CYS A 5 27.59 -32.89 38.84
CA CYS A 5 27.52 -31.53 38.34
C CYS A 5 27.03 -31.48 36.88
N THR A 6 27.44 -32.45 36.05
CA THR A 6 26.94 -32.58 34.67
C THR A 6 25.43 -32.86 34.67
N ARG A 7 24.96 -33.74 35.57
CA ARG A 7 23.52 -34.03 35.70
C ARG A 7 22.70 -32.83 36.20
N VAL A 8 23.28 -31.94 37.00
CA VAL A 8 22.63 -30.66 37.40
C VAL A 8 22.52 -29.72 36.19
N MET A 9 23.56 -29.64 35.34
CA MET A 9 23.51 -28.84 34.11
C MET A 9 22.45 -29.32 33.13
N ASP A 10 22.32 -30.64 32.96
CA ASP A 10 21.32 -31.23 32.06
C ASP A 10 19.88 -31.00 32.54
N ALA A 11 19.68 -30.67 33.82
CA ALA A 11 18.39 -30.43 34.45
C ALA A 11 18.06 -28.93 34.66
N LEU A 12 18.85 -28.01 34.10
CA LEU A 12 18.60 -26.57 34.20
C LEU A 12 17.26 -26.17 33.55
N GLY A 13 16.49 -25.32 34.23
CA GLY A 13 15.18 -24.83 33.75
C GLY A 13 13.97 -25.71 34.12
N GLY A 14 14.18 -26.81 34.84
CA GLY A 14 13.12 -27.67 35.39
C GLY A 14 13.31 -27.98 36.88
N PRO A 15 12.34 -28.65 37.55
CA PRO A 15 12.49 -29.05 38.94
C PRO A 15 13.59 -30.11 39.08
N LEU A 16 14.56 -29.84 39.95
CA LEU A 16 15.65 -30.78 40.22
C LEU A 16 15.15 -32.00 41.02
N PRO A 17 15.53 -33.23 40.63
CA PRO A 17 15.34 -34.42 41.46
C PRO A 17 15.98 -34.24 42.85
N PRO A 18 15.40 -34.84 43.91
CA PRO A 18 15.84 -34.61 45.30
C PRO A 18 17.31 -34.97 45.55
N GLU A 19 17.83 -35.97 44.83
CA GLU A 19 19.25 -36.36 44.89
C GLU A 19 20.20 -35.31 44.31
N LEU A 20 19.77 -34.58 43.28
CA LEU A 20 20.57 -33.52 42.67
C LEU A 20 20.41 -32.20 43.44
N ALA A 21 19.28 -31.98 44.08
CA ALA A 21 19.05 -30.84 44.97
C ALA A 21 19.97 -30.88 46.21
N SER A 22 20.17 -32.07 46.81
CA SER A 22 21.10 -32.23 47.94
C SER A 22 22.56 -32.02 47.52
N HIS A 23 22.93 -32.47 46.31
CA HIS A 23 24.24 -32.17 45.73
C HIS A 23 24.44 -30.66 45.50
N ALA A 24 23.47 -29.99 44.86
CA ALA A 24 23.56 -28.57 44.56
C ALA A 24 23.62 -27.69 45.81
N ALA A 25 23.00 -28.09 46.92
CA ALA A 25 23.10 -27.39 48.19
C ALA A 25 24.54 -27.40 48.76
N THR A 26 25.30 -28.45 48.50
CA THR A 26 26.65 -28.65 49.07
C THR A 26 27.78 -28.32 48.10
N CYS A 27 27.51 -28.25 46.79
CA CYS A 27 28.48 -27.90 45.77
C CYS A 27 28.42 -26.40 45.43
N GLU A 28 29.52 -25.69 45.65
CA GLU A 28 29.64 -24.24 45.37
C GLU A 28 29.39 -23.90 43.90
N ASP A 29 29.98 -24.67 42.97
CA ASP A 29 29.82 -24.45 41.53
C ASP A 29 28.37 -24.62 41.06
N CYS A 30 27.68 -25.65 41.54
CA CYS A 30 26.28 -25.91 41.18
C CYS A 30 25.34 -24.85 41.78
N ARG A 31 25.65 -24.35 42.98
CA ARG A 31 24.89 -23.29 43.63
C ARG A 31 24.99 -21.98 42.86
N ALA A 32 26.20 -21.57 42.51
CA ALA A 32 26.45 -20.36 41.72
C ALA A 32 25.76 -20.44 40.33
N LEU A 33 25.79 -21.61 39.69
CA LEU A 33 25.12 -21.86 38.43
C LEU A 33 23.59 -21.72 38.52
N LEU A 34 22.96 -22.32 39.54
CA LEU A 34 21.51 -22.26 39.74
C LEU A 34 21.03 -20.86 40.14
N GLU A 35 21.79 -20.15 40.98
CA GLU A 35 21.52 -18.76 41.33
C GLU A 35 21.60 -17.84 40.10
N GLY A 36 22.62 -18.03 39.25
CA GLY A 36 22.76 -17.30 37.99
C GLY A 36 21.60 -17.56 37.02
N PHE A 37 21.13 -18.81 36.93
CA PHE A 37 20.00 -19.15 36.08
C PHE A 37 18.66 -18.62 36.63
N GLY A 38 18.45 -18.69 37.94
CA GLY A 38 17.29 -18.10 38.62
C GLY A 38 17.23 -16.58 38.48
N ALA A 39 18.38 -15.90 38.42
CA ALA A 39 18.45 -14.46 38.15
C ALA A 39 18.01 -14.08 36.71
N LEU A 40 18.08 -15.01 35.76
CA LEU A 40 17.61 -14.83 34.37
C LEU A 40 16.12 -15.19 34.18
N GLU A 41 15.51 -15.89 35.13
CA GLU A 41 14.11 -16.30 35.07
C GLU A 41 13.11 -15.13 35.03
N PRO A 42 13.32 -14.00 35.74
CA PRO A 42 12.50 -12.79 35.60
C PRO A 42 12.57 -12.18 34.18
N LEU A 43 13.68 -12.34 33.46
CA LEU A 43 13.85 -11.86 32.09
C LEU A 43 13.20 -12.79 31.06
N SER A 44 13.05 -14.08 31.40
CA SER A 44 12.39 -15.11 30.58
C SER A 44 10.88 -15.17 30.79
N ARG A 45 10.35 -14.55 31.85
CA ARG A 45 8.91 -14.29 31.98
C ARG A 45 8.49 -13.22 30.97
N THR A 46 8.36 -13.67 29.73
CA THR A 46 7.42 -13.08 28.79
C THR A 46 6.10 -12.94 29.56
N PRO A 47 5.48 -11.74 29.62
CA PRO A 47 4.13 -11.61 30.18
C PRO A 47 3.27 -12.73 29.58
N PRO A 48 2.36 -13.37 30.31
CA PRO A 48 1.43 -14.30 29.70
C PRO A 48 0.85 -13.58 28.50
N ALA A 49 1.21 -14.04 27.31
CA ALA A 49 0.75 -13.43 26.09
C ALA A 49 -0.77 -13.48 26.22
N GLY A 50 -1.41 -12.31 26.27
CA GLY A 50 -2.83 -12.23 26.00
C GLY A 50 -3.11 -13.07 24.76
N PRO A 51 -4.29 -13.72 24.68
CA PRO A 51 -4.58 -14.73 23.66
C PRO A 51 -3.99 -14.27 22.33
N PRO A 52 -3.12 -15.09 21.69
CA PRO A 52 -2.40 -14.67 20.50
C PRO A 52 -3.43 -14.10 19.53
N ALA A 53 -3.21 -12.86 19.07
CA ALA A 53 -4.07 -12.22 18.09
C ALA A 53 -4.36 -13.27 17.01
N PRO A 54 -5.65 -13.61 16.75
CA PRO A 54 -5.98 -14.76 15.95
C PRO A 54 -5.20 -14.67 14.65
N SER A 55 -4.43 -15.72 14.36
CA SER A 55 -3.80 -15.88 13.06
C SER A 55 -4.86 -15.56 12.00
N SER A 56 -4.51 -14.78 10.97
CA SER A 56 -5.48 -14.30 9.98
C SER A 56 -6.45 -15.37 9.43
N PRO A 57 -6.10 -16.68 9.34
CA PRO A 57 -7.06 -17.72 8.98
C PRO A 57 -8.16 -17.96 10.01
N GLN A 58 -7.86 -17.96 11.31
CA GLN A 58 -8.85 -18.18 12.37
C GLN A 58 -9.81 -16.99 12.49
N ALA A 59 -9.29 -15.76 12.38
CA ALA A 59 -10.12 -14.55 12.34
C ALA A 59 -11.07 -14.56 11.15
N ALA A 60 -10.58 -14.93 9.95
CA ALA A 60 -11.41 -15.06 8.76
C ALA A 60 -12.49 -16.15 8.89
N LEU A 61 -12.17 -17.31 9.49
CA LEU A 61 -13.16 -18.37 9.72
C LEU A 61 -14.23 -17.97 10.73
N GLN A 62 -13.86 -17.27 11.81
CA GLN A 62 -14.81 -16.73 12.79
C GLN A 62 -15.73 -15.68 12.15
N GLU A 63 -15.17 -14.79 11.32
CA GLU A 63 -15.94 -13.77 10.61
C GLU A 63 -16.88 -14.38 9.58
N LEU A 64 -16.45 -15.39 8.81
CA LEU A 64 -17.31 -16.14 7.89
C LEU A 64 -18.44 -16.89 8.62
N ALA A 65 -18.16 -17.43 9.81
CA ALA A 65 -19.16 -18.08 10.64
C ALA A 65 -20.22 -17.09 11.15
N ALA A 66 -19.80 -15.86 11.51
CA ALA A 66 -20.70 -14.80 11.95
C ALA A 66 -21.45 -14.13 10.78
N HIS A 67 -20.82 -14.04 9.61
CA HIS A 67 -21.32 -13.35 8.42
C HIS A 67 -21.14 -14.23 7.17
N PRO A 68 -22.05 -15.19 6.92
CA PRO A 68 -21.89 -16.18 5.84
C PRO A 68 -22.11 -15.62 4.43
N GLN A 69 -22.55 -14.36 4.31
CA GLN A 69 -22.82 -13.71 3.02
C GLN A 69 -21.71 -12.71 2.69
N ALA A 70 -20.91 -13.04 1.67
CA ALA A 70 -19.90 -12.14 1.14
C ALA A 70 -20.57 -10.91 0.51
N THR A 71 -19.99 -9.73 0.75
CA THR A 71 -20.48 -8.53 0.09
C THR A 71 -20.06 -8.54 -1.39
N PRO A 72 -20.93 -8.11 -2.32
CA PRO A 72 -20.57 -8.10 -3.73
C PRO A 72 -19.48 -7.05 -4.02
N TRP A 73 -18.25 -7.51 -4.26
CA TRP A 73 -17.06 -6.68 -4.53
C TRP A 73 -17.27 -5.65 -5.66
N TRP A 74 -18.14 -5.93 -6.63
CA TRP A 74 -18.43 -5.01 -7.73
C TRP A 74 -19.06 -3.71 -7.26
N ARG A 75 -19.73 -3.68 -6.09
CA ARG A 75 -20.25 -2.44 -5.52
C ARG A 75 -19.12 -1.50 -5.11
N GLU A 76 -18.05 -2.03 -4.52
CA GLU A 76 -16.87 -1.25 -4.18
C GLU A 76 -16.18 -0.70 -5.43
N LEU A 77 -16.12 -1.51 -6.50
CA LEU A 77 -15.63 -1.05 -7.80
C LEU A 77 -16.45 0.12 -8.35
N LEU A 78 -17.79 0.01 -8.35
CA LEU A 78 -18.66 1.07 -8.84
C LEU A 78 -18.51 2.36 -8.02
N VAL A 79 -18.36 2.25 -6.69
CA VAL A 79 -18.09 3.41 -5.83
C VAL A 79 -16.77 4.08 -6.23
N LEU A 80 -15.70 3.32 -6.43
CA LEU A 80 -14.42 3.88 -6.88
C LEU A 80 -14.53 4.56 -8.24
N LEU A 81 -15.12 3.87 -9.22
CA LEU A 81 -15.28 4.43 -10.56
C LEU A 81 -16.16 5.69 -10.56
N ALA A 82 -17.21 5.73 -9.73
CA ALA A 82 -18.05 6.91 -9.57
C ALA A 82 -17.26 8.08 -8.98
N VAL A 83 -16.48 7.86 -7.91
CA VAL A 83 -15.61 8.90 -7.33
C VAL A 83 -14.56 9.37 -8.33
N PHE A 84 -13.90 8.44 -9.03
CA PHE A 84 -12.87 8.78 -10.02
C PHE A 84 -13.45 9.61 -11.15
N THR A 85 -14.60 9.20 -11.69
CA THR A 85 -15.31 9.91 -12.75
C THR A 85 -15.77 11.29 -12.28
N ALA A 86 -16.31 11.40 -11.07
CA ALA A 86 -16.75 12.68 -10.51
C ALA A 86 -15.58 13.67 -10.36
N VAL A 87 -14.42 13.20 -9.91
CA VAL A 87 -13.23 14.04 -9.74
C VAL A 87 -12.59 14.38 -11.09
N MET A 88 -12.53 13.45 -12.05
CA MET A 88 -12.09 13.75 -13.41
C MET A 88 -12.99 14.80 -14.06
N ALA A 89 -14.30 14.61 -14.02
CA ALA A 89 -15.27 15.54 -14.60
C ALA A 89 -15.23 16.91 -13.90
N GLY A 90 -15.18 16.92 -12.57
CA GLY A 90 -15.07 18.15 -11.78
C GLY A 90 -13.76 18.90 -12.03
N GLY A 91 -12.64 18.19 -12.12
CA GLY A 91 -11.33 18.75 -12.45
C GLY A 91 -11.29 19.35 -13.85
N LEU A 92 -11.78 18.61 -14.85
CA LEU A 92 -11.89 19.09 -16.23
C LEU A 92 -12.85 20.28 -16.36
N PHE A 93 -13.97 20.26 -15.64
CA PHE A 93 -14.91 21.39 -15.63
C PHE A 93 -14.30 22.63 -14.97
N PHE A 94 -13.65 22.47 -13.82
CA PHE A 94 -13.06 23.57 -13.06
C PHE A 94 -11.88 24.21 -13.81
N LEU A 95 -10.95 23.40 -14.29
CA LEU A 95 -9.80 23.87 -15.06
C LEU A 95 -10.19 24.31 -16.48
N GLY A 96 -11.20 23.64 -17.06
CA GLY A 96 -11.70 23.89 -18.41
C GLY A 96 -12.58 25.13 -18.56
N ARG A 97 -12.87 25.86 -17.48
CA ARG A 97 -13.69 27.08 -17.51
C ARG A 97 -13.09 28.20 -18.39
N ASN A 98 -11.80 28.10 -18.71
CA ASN A 98 -11.07 28.98 -19.65
C ASN A 98 -10.66 28.28 -20.96
N GLY A 99 -11.19 27.08 -21.23
CA GLY A 99 -10.80 26.20 -22.33
C GLY A 99 -10.59 24.76 -21.85
N LEU A 100 -11.40 23.82 -22.36
CA LEU A 100 -11.45 22.41 -21.90
C LEU A 100 -10.12 21.66 -22.08
N VAL A 101 -9.34 22.02 -23.10
CA VAL A 101 -8.08 21.36 -23.47
C VAL A 101 -7.10 22.45 -23.85
N ASN A 102 -6.08 22.66 -23.02
CA ASN A 102 -4.96 23.55 -23.36
C ASN A 102 -3.71 22.76 -23.77
N ASN A 103 -3.76 21.42 -23.73
CA ASN A 103 -2.69 20.59 -24.26
C ASN A 103 -2.65 20.70 -25.79
N THR A 104 -1.50 21.07 -26.33
CA THR A 104 -1.25 21.32 -27.76
C THR A 104 -0.77 20.09 -28.54
N ALA A 105 -0.74 18.92 -27.90
CA ALA A 105 -0.35 17.69 -28.55
C ALA A 105 -1.28 17.30 -29.70
N SER A 106 -0.79 16.43 -30.59
CA SER A 106 -1.62 15.92 -31.67
C SER A 106 -2.88 15.21 -31.12
N PRO A 107 -4.03 15.27 -31.80
CA PRO A 107 -5.25 14.58 -31.34
C PRO A 107 -5.04 13.08 -31.09
N ALA A 108 -4.20 12.44 -31.91
CA ALA A 108 -3.84 11.03 -31.75
C ALA A 108 -3.10 10.78 -30.43
N THR A 109 -2.14 11.63 -30.07
CA THR A 109 -1.43 11.56 -28.78
C THR A 109 -2.38 11.80 -27.61
N LEU A 110 -3.23 12.84 -27.71
CA LEU A 110 -4.19 13.18 -26.66
C LEU A 110 -5.14 12.02 -26.37
N VAL A 111 -5.78 11.48 -27.40
CA VAL A 111 -6.74 10.37 -27.29
C VAL A 111 -6.02 9.08 -26.87
N GLY A 112 -4.92 8.73 -27.53
CA GLY A 112 -4.19 7.49 -27.28
C GLY A 112 -3.68 7.39 -25.84
N LEU A 113 -2.98 8.43 -25.37
CA LEU A 113 -2.48 8.47 -24.00
C LEU A 113 -3.61 8.63 -22.98
N GLY A 114 -4.66 9.42 -23.30
CA GLY A 114 -5.83 9.54 -22.45
C GLY A 114 -6.52 8.19 -22.22
N LEU A 115 -6.73 7.40 -23.29
CA LEU A 115 -7.30 6.06 -23.20
C LEU A 115 -6.38 5.10 -22.43
N LEU A 116 -5.07 5.19 -22.62
CA LEU A 116 -4.09 4.38 -21.88
C LEU A 116 -4.16 4.68 -20.37
N ILE A 117 -4.22 5.96 -19.99
CA ILE A 117 -4.37 6.37 -18.59
C ILE A 117 -5.72 5.86 -18.04
N LEU A 118 -6.83 6.02 -18.77
CA LEU A 118 -8.14 5.52 -18.34
C LEU A 118 -8.15 3.99 -18.17
N ALA A 119 -7.50 3.25 -19.06
CA ALA A 119 -7.34 1.81 -18.93
C ALA A 119 -6.54 1.43 -17.68
N LEU A 120 -5.47 2.18 -17.37
CA LEU A 120 -4.70 1.98 -16.14
C LEU A 120 -5.51 2.34 -14.88
N VAL A 121 -6.30 3.41 -14.92
CA VAL A 121 -7.18 3.84 -13.82
C VAL A 121 -8.27 2.79 -13.57
N GLY A 122 -9.01 2.38 -14.60
CA GLY A 122 -10.07 1.39 -14.49
C GLY A 122 -9.52 0.00 -14.14
N GLY A 123 -8.44 -0.42 -14.79
CA GLY A 123 -7.76 -1.68 -14.52
C GLY A 123 -7.15 -1.75 -13.12
N GLY A 124 -6.52 -0.66 -12.67
CA GLY A 124 -5.98 -0.54 -11.32
C GLY A 124 -7.08 -0.56 -10.25
N ALA A 125 -8.20 0.14 -10.47
CA ALA A 125 -9.36 0.09 -9.59
C ALA A 125 -9.93 -1.34 -9.50
N PHE A 126 -10.08 -2.02 -10.65
CA PHE A 126 -10.51 -3.40 -10.71
C PHE A 126 -9.58 -4.32 -9.92
N LEU A 127 -8.26 -4.25 -10.17
CA LEU A 127 -7.26 -5.05 -9.45
C LEU A 127 -7.21 -4.73 -7.95
N ALA A 128 -7.52 -3.49 -7.56
CA ALA A 128 -7.56 -3.08 -6.16
C ALA A 128 -8.71 -3.70 -5.37
N VAL A 129 -9.84 -4.03 -5.99
CA VAL A 129 -11.03 -4.57 -5.28
C VAL A 129 -11.42 -5.98 -5.68
N ALA A 130 -10.92 -6.50 -6.80
CA ALA A 130 -11.21 -7.84 -7.27
C ALA A 130 -10.66 -8.91 -6.29
N PRO A 131 -11.36 -10.05 -6.13
CA PRO A 131 -10.92 -11.13 -5.25
C PRO A 131 -9.55 -11.70 -5.66
N ALA A 132 -8.63 -11.79 -4.67
CA ALA A 132 -7.20 -12.09 -4.84
C ALA A 132 -6.86 -13.44 -5.51
N ARG A 133 -7.79 -14.38 -5.58
CA ARG A 133 -7.54 -15.73 -6.14
C ARG A 133 -7.45 -15.78 -7.67
N ARG A 134 -7.68 -14.67 -8.38
CA ARG A 134 -7.96 -14.73 -9.82
C ARG A 134 -6.91 -14.15 -10.76
N VAL A 135 -5.95 -13.32 -10.33
CA VAL A 135 -5.07 -12.66 -11.30
C VAL A 135 -3.66 -12.37 -10.75
N PRO A 136 -2.60 -13.09 -11.18
CA PRO A 136 -1.23 -12.63 -11.02
C PRO A 136 -0.98 -11.42 -11.94
N ALA A 137 -1.36 -10.22 -11.48
CA ALA A 137 -1.45 -9.03 -12.33
C ALA A 137 -0.23 -8.08 -12.25
N TRP A 138 0.84 -8.47 -11.54
CA TRP A 138 2.04 -7.64 -11.39
C TRP A 138 2.64 -7.22 -12.73
N GLY A 139 2.79 -8.16 -13.67
CA GLY A 139 3.34 -7.88 -14.99
C GLY A 139 2.48 -6.89 -15.78
N VAL A 140 1.15 -7.09 -15.77
CA VAL A 140 0.20 -6.22 -16.48
C VAL A 140 0.17 -4.81 -15.87
N LEU A 141 0.10 -4.71 -14.54
CA LEU A 141 0.09 -3.42 -13.86
C LEU A 141 1.40 -2.64 -14.07
N SER A 142 2.54 -3.33 -13.94
CA SER A 142 3.86 -2.71 -14.10
C SER A 142 4.11 -2.30 -15.56
N ALA A 143 3.73 -3.15 -16.52
CA ALA A 143 3.83 -2.81 -17.94
C ALA A 143 2.91 -1.65 -18.32
N GLY A 144 1.67 -1.63 -17.81
CA GLY A 144 0.74 -0.52 -18.02
C GLY A 144 1.26 0.80 -17.44
N ALA A 145 1.78 0.76 -16.21
CA ALA A 145 2.39 1.93 -15.59
C ALA A 145 3.63 2.41 -16.36
N ALA A 146 4.52 1.51 -16.74
CA ALA A 146 5.71 1.84 -17.55
C ALA A 146 5.33 2.41 -18.91
N ALA A 147 4.30 1.88 -19.57
CA ALA A 147 3.78 2.43 -20.82
C ALA A 147 3.29 3.86 -20.62
N VAL A 148 2.49 4.14 -19.58
CA VAL A 148 2.06 5.51 -19.27
C VAL A 148 3.26 6.44 -19.06
N VAL A 149 4.26 6.06 -18.25
CA VAL A 149 5.48 6.86 -18.06
C VAL A 149 6.16 7.17 -19.40
N LEU A 150 6.39 6.13 -20.20
CA LEU A 150 7.12 6.24 -21.46
C LEU A 150 6.38 7.14 -22.45
N PHE A 151 5.08 6.89 -22.66
CA PHE A 151 4.28 7.66 -23.60
C PHE A 151 4.01 9.09 -23.10
N GLN A 152 3.93 9.32 -21.80
CA GLN A 152 3.79 10.67 -21.24
C GLN A 152 5.05 11.50 -21.50
N VAL A 153 6.24 10.94 -21.21
CA VAL A 153 7.49 11.69 -21.34
C VAL A 153 7.92 11.84 -22.80
N LEU A 154 7.76 10.80 -23.62
CA LEU A 154 8.15 10.81 -25.03
C LEU A 154 7.11 11.43 -25.96
N GLY A 155 5.83 11.37 -25.60
CA GLY A 155 4.73 11.98 -26.37
C GLY A 155 4.60 13.50 -26.19
N GLY A 156 5.46 14.10 -25.36
CA GLY A 156 5.46 15.51 -25.04
C GLY A 156 5.52 16.41 -26.27
N SER A 157 4.50 17.25 -26.44
CA SER A 157 4.45 18.28 -27.49
C SER A 157 3.76 19.52 -26.93
N GLY A 158 4.56 20.53 -26.55
CA GLY A 158 4.04 21.78 -26.00
C GLY A 158 5.09 22.89 -25.95
N TYR A 159 4.62 24.10 -25.68
CA TYR A 159 5.45 25.31 -25.68
C TYR A 159 6.18 25.45 -24.35
N ALA A 160 7.50 25.27 -24.36
CA ALA A 160 8.35 25.74 -23.27
C ALA A 160 8.31 27.28 -23.25
N GLY A 161 7.71 27.91 -22.22
CA GLY A 161 7.98 29.34 -21.99
C GLY A 161 6.85 30.26 -21.53
N LEU A 162 5.62 29.81 -21.22
CA LEU A 162 4.58 30.73 -20.73
C LEU A 162 4.78 31.19 -19.26
N ARG A 163 5.50 30.40 -18.45
CA ARG A 163 5.84 30.69 -17.05
C ARG A 163 7.24 30.18 -16.73
N SER A 164 7.83 30.62 -15.62
CA SER A 164 9.10 30.04 -15.16
C SER A 164 8.93 28.54 -14.92
N PHE A 165 9.93 27.73 -15.29
CA PHE A 165 9.88 26.27 -15.19
C PHE A 165 9.44 25.80 -13.80
N ALA A 166 10.05 26.35 -12.74
CA ALA A 166 9.71 26.01 -11.36
C ALA A 166 8.24 26.31 -11.01
N SER A 167 7.72 27.47 -11.40
CA SER A 167 6.32 27.82 -11.16
C SER A 167 5.33 26.96 -11.95
N GLY A 168 5.70 26.52 -13.15
CA GLY A 168 4.90 25.62 -13.97
C GLY A 168 4.82 24.23 -13.34
N VAL A 169 5.97 23.64 -13.03
CA VAL A 169 6.07 22.31 -12.40
C VAL A 169 5.30 22.29 -11.07
N MET A 170 5.51 23.28 -10.20
CA MET A 170 4.81 23.35 -8.91
C MET A 170 3.30 23.47 -9.06
N GLY A 171 2.82 24.23 -10.05
CA GLY A 171 1.38 24.36 -10.33
C GLY A 171 0.74 23.04 -10.73
N CYS A 172 1.39 22.27 -11.61
CA CYS A 172 0.92 20.94 -12.01
C CYS A 172 0.98 19.96 -10.82
N MET A 173 2.08 19.92 -10.07
CA MET A 173 2.20 19.05 -8.89
C MET A 173 1.10 19.31 -7.85
N VAL A 174 0.83 20.58 -7.52
CA VAL A 174 -0.24 20.93 -6.57
C VAL A 174 -1.60 20.50 -7.10
N THR A 175 -1.88 20.76 -8.37
CA THR A 175 -3.13 20.35 -9.00
C THR A 175 -3.30 18.83 -8.98
N GLU A 176 -2.23 18.09 -9.27
CA GLU A 176 -2.24 16.63 -9.23
C GLU A 176 -2.56 16.09 -7.84
N VAL A 177 -1.88 16.63 -6.82
CA VAL A 177 -2.10 16.24 -5.42
C VAL A 177 -3.54 16.53 -5.02
N VAL A 178 -4.04 17.72 -5.30
CA VAL A 178 -5.42 18.14 -4.95
C VAL A 178 -6.45 17.22 -5.61
N LEU A 179 -6.28 16.90 -6.90
CA LEU A 179 -7.19 16.01 -7.61
C LEU A 179 -7.04 14.54 -7.21
N THR A 180 -5.89 14.13 -6.68
CA THR A 180 -5.64 12.74 -6.26
C THR A 180 -6.17 12.43 -4.86
N VAL A 181 -6.20 13.42 -3.95
CA VAL A 181 -6.58 13.20 -2.55
C VAL A 181 -7.96 12.55 -2.39
N PRO A 182 -9.06 13.04 -3.00
CA PRO A 182 -10.37 12.42 -2.82
C PRO A 182 -10.45 10.96 -3.35
N PRO A 183 -10.01 10.65 -4.59
CA PRO A 183 -9.89 9.27 -5.08
C PRO A 183 -9.09 8.36 -4.15
N LEU A 184 -7.95 8.86 -3.65
CA LEU A 184 -7.05 8.11 -2.79
C LEU A 184 -7.68 7.77 -1.44
N VAL A 185 -8.34 8.75 -0.81
CA VAL A 185 -9.07 8.54 0.45
C VAL A 185 -10.16 7.48 0.28
N ALA A 186 -10.96 7.56 -0.79
CA ALA A 186 -11.97 6.56 -1.08
C ALA A 186 -11.38 5.16 -1.24
N ALA A 187 -10.27 5.04 -1.99
CA ALA A 187 -9.57 3.78 -2.18
C ALA A 187 -9.00 3.21 -0.88
N LEU A 188 -8.38 4.03 -0.03
CA LEU A 188 -7.87 3.59 1.27
C LEU A 188 -9.00 3.13 2.21
N VAL A 189 -10.12 3.85 2.26
CA VAL A 189 -11.29 3.47 3.07
C VAL A 189 -11.81 2.10 2.66
N LEU A 190 -11.94 1.83 1.36
CA LEU A 190 -12.39 0.53 0.86
C LEU A 190 -11.36 -0.57 1.10
N LEU A 191 -10.07 -0.30 0.86
CA LEU A 191 -9.00 -1.27 1.11
C LEU A 191 -8.84 -1.63 2.60
N CYS A 192 -9.23 -0.75 3.52
CA CYS A 192 -9.26 -1.07 4.96
C CYS A 192 -10.33 -2.12 5.31
N ARG A 193 -11.29 -2.41 4.42
CA ARG A 193 -12.27 -3.49 4.61
C ARG A 193 -11.73 -4.88 4.27
N SER A 194 -10.47 -4.98 3.86
CA SER A 194 -9.86 -6.26 3.50
C SER A 194 -8.47 -6.37 4.12
N VAL A 195 -7.93 -7.58 4.21
CA VAL A 195 -6.54 -7.80 4.63
C VAL A 195 -5.59 -7.05 3.71
N PHE A 196 -4.51 -6.50 4.29
CA PHE A 196 -3.49 -5.80 3.53
C PHE A 196 -2.88 -6.71 2.46
N GLN A 197 -2.90 -6.23 1.22
CA GLN A 197 -2.20 -6.84 0.09
C GLN A 197 -1.45 -5.73 -0.67
N PRO A 198 -0.12 -5.81 -0.78
CA PRO A 198 0.68 -4.72 -1.33
C PRO A 198 0.33 -4.40 -2.78
N LEU A 199 0.06 -5.43 -3.60
CA LEU A 199 -0.35 -5.23 -5.00
C LEU A 199 -1.66 -4.45 -5.11
N ARG A 200 -2.67 -4.77 -4.27
CA ARG A 200 -3.96 -4.07 -4.28
C ARG A 200 -3.80 -2.61 -3.85
N ALA A 201 -2.96 -2.35 -2.86
CA ALA A 201 -2.64 -1.00 -2.41
C ALA A 201 -1.91 -0.19 -3.50
N LEU A 202 -0.94 -0.79 -4.19
CA LEU A 202 -0.24 -0.15 -5.28
C LEU A 202 -1.16 0.11 -6.48
N ALA A 203 -1.99 -0.86 -6.87
CA ALA A 203 -2.97 -0.71 -7.95
C ALA A 203 -3.99 0.40 -7.66
N ALA A 204 -4.47 0.46 -6.41
CA ALA A 204 -5.34 1.55 -5.93
C ALA A 204 -4.65 2.91 -6.01
N GLY A 205 -3.39 2.99 -5.59
CA GLY A 205 -2.61 4.22 -5.63
C GLY A 205 -2.40 4.73 -7.06
N LEU A 206 -1.96 3.84 -7.96
CA LEU A 206 -1.77 4.14 -9.39
C LEU A 206 -3.08 4.60 -10.05
N ALA A 207 -4.19 3.95 -9.71
CA ALA A 207 -5.50 4.31 -10.24
C ALA A 207 -6.00 5.65 -9.69
N ALA A 208 -5.92 5.87 -8.37
CA ALA A 208 -6.34 7.10 -7.73
C ALA A 208 -5.52 8.30 -8.21
N ALA A 209 -4.20 8.18 -8.26
CA ALA A 209 -3.32 9.23 -8.76
C ALA A 209 -3.43 9.42 -10.28
N GLY A 210 -3.79 8.35 -11.01
CA GLY A 210 -4.07 8.40 -12.44
C GLY A 210 -5.25 9.33 -12.81
N VAL A 211 -6.16 9.62 -11.85
CA VAL A 211 -7.20 10.64 -12.01
C VAL A 211 -6.60 12.03 -12.21
N GLY A 212 -5.68 12.44 -11.33
CA GLY A 212 -4.99 13.73 -11.44
C GLY A 212 -4.15 13.82 -12.71
N LEU A 213 -3.41 12.74 -13.00
CA LEU A 213 -2.61 12.63 -14.21
C LEU A 213 -3.46 12.77 -15.48
N PHE A 214 -4.64 12.14 -15.54
CA PHE A 214 -5.55 12.25 -16.69
C PHE A 214 -6.02 13.69 -16.92
N VAL A 215 -6.45 14.36 -15.85
CA VAL A 215 -6.91 15.76 -15.94
C VAL A 215 -5.78 16.68 -16.41
N LEU A 216 -4.59 16.50 -15.85
CA LEU A 216 -3.40 17.27 -16.25
C LEU A 216 -2.94 16.95 -17.67
N HIS A 217 -3.06 15.70 -18.13
CA HIS A 217 -2.76 15.33 -19.51
C HIS A 217 -3.65 16.11 -20.49
N LEU A 218 -4.92 16.32 -20.19
CA LEU A 218 -5.79 17.11 -21.07
C LEU A 218 -5.59 18.63 -20.92
N HIS A 219 -5.19 19.10 -19.74
CA HIS A 219 -5.13 20.53 -19.44
C HIS A 219 -3.75 21.18 -19.57
N CYS A 220 -2.64 20.45 -19.39
CA CYS A 220 -1.31 21.05 -19.37
C CYS A 220 -0.82 21.39 -20.79
N ALA A 221 -0.46 22.65 -21.01
CA ALA A 221 0.11 23.13 -22.27
C ALA A 221 1.63 22.91 -22.40
N ASP A 222 2.33 22.65 -21.28
CA ASP A 222 3.78 22.42 -21.26
C ASP A 222 4.06 20.93 -21.49
N GLY A 223 4.42 20.61 -22.73
CA GLY A 223 4.76 19.25 -23.16
C GLY A 223 6.25 18.93 -23.03
N SER A 224 7.06 19.74 -22.34
CA SER A 224 8.49 19.45 -22.21
C SER A 224 8.73 18.20 -21.36
N ALA A 225 9.64 17.33 -21.79
CA ALA A 225 9.91 16.06 -21.09
C ALA A 225 10.27 16.25 -19.61
N ALA A 226 11.03 17.29 -19.28
CA ALA A 226 11.39 17.61 -17.89
C ALA A 226 10.18 18.04 -17.06
N HIS A 227 9.26 18.83 -17.62
CA HIS A 227 8.02 19.21 -16.95
C HIS A 227 7.14 17.99 -16.73
N LEU A 228 6.94 17.16 -17.76
CA LEU A 228 6.10 15.97 -17.66
C LEU A 228 6.70 14.95 -16.68
N ALA A 229 8.02 14.78 -16.66
CA ALA A 229 8.69 13.91 -15.71
C ALA A 229 8.50 14.38 -14.26
N LEU A 230 8.75 15.66 -13.97
CA LEU A 230 8.75 16.19 -12.59
C LEU A 230 7.38 16.64 -12.09
N GLY A 231 6.58 17.24 -12.96
CA GLY A 231 5.28 17.84 -12.65
C GLY A 231 4.10 16.90 -12.79
N HIS A 232 4.28 15.75 -13.47
CA HIS A 232 3.22 14.77 -13.70
C HIS A 232 3.62 13.35 -13.27
N VAL A 233 4.69 12.79 -13.82
CA VAL A 233 5.06 11.38 -13.57
C VAL A 233 5.56 11.16 -12.14
N ALA A 234 6.47 12.02 -11.67
CA ALA A 234 7.04 11.91 -10.32
C ALA A 234 5.98 11.99 -9.20
N PRO A 235 5.10 13.02 -9.14
CA PRO A 235 4.03 13.07 -8.15
C PRO A 235 3.08 11.86 -8.26
N TRP A 236 2.75 11.41 -9.48
CA TRP A 236 1.87 10.25 -9.69
C TRP A 236 2.44 8.97 -9.05
N LEU A 237 3.72 8.67 -9.32
CA LEU A 237 4.41 7.52 -8.75
C LEU A 237 4.61 7.68 -7.24
N LEU A 238 4.94 8.88 -6.76
CA LEU A 238 5.13 9.16 -5.34
C LEU A 238 3.83 8.94 -4.56
N LEU A 239 2.71 9.49 -5.03
CA LEU A 239 1.39 9.31 -4.41
C LEU A 239 0.96 7.83 -4.41
N SER A 240 1.29 7.10 -5.47
CA SER A 240 1.08 5.65 -5.53
C SER A 240 1.88 4.90 -4.47
N GLY A 241 3.15 5.27 -4.25
CA GLY A 241 3.99 4.74 -3.18
C GLY A 241 3.48 5.12 -1.78
N VAL A 242 3.06 6.37 -1.58
CA VAL A 242 2.45 6.84 -0.34
C VAL A 242 1.19 6.03 -0.01
N THR A 243 0.39 5.67 -1.01
CA THR A 243 -0.80 4.80 -0.83
C THR A 243 -0.43 3.46 -0.20
N LEU A 244 0.62 2.82 -0.72
CA LEU A 244 1.14 1.56 -0.19
C LEU A 244 1.60 1.71 1.26
N LEU A 245 2.36 2.76 1.56
CA LEU A 245 2.86 3.05 2.91
C LEU A 245 1.72 3.34 3.90
N LEU A 246 0.76 4.18 3.53
CA LEU A 246 -0.41 4.49 4.33
C LEU A 246 -1.22 3.23 4.59
N ARG A 247 -1.51 2.46 3.54
CA ARG A 247 -2.29 1.22 3.69
C ARG A 247 -1.57 0.21 4.59
N ALA A 248 -0.24 0.10 4.55
CA ALA A 248 0.52 -0.79 5.44
C ALA A 248 0.41 -0.41 6.92
N ARG A 249 0.06 0.85 7.25
CA ARG A 249 -0.11 1.34 8.63
C ARG A 249 -1.56 1.37 9.10
N LEU A 250 -2.53 1.27 8.18
CA LEU A 250 -3.95 1.31 8.51
C LEU A 250 -4.48 -0.08 8.92
N PRO A 251 -5.33 -0.17 9.96
CA PRO A 251 -5.89 -1.43 10.41
C PRO A 251 -6.87 -2.01 9.39
N SER A 252 -6.91 -3.34 9.30
CA SER A 252 -7.92 -4.05 8.49
C SER A 252 -9.16 -4.28 9.35
N ARG A 253 -10.35 -3.96 8.83
CA ARG A 253 -11.64 -4.05 9.53
C ARG A 253 -12.38 -5.37 9.30
N SER A 254 -12.03 -6.09 8.24
CA SER A 254 -12.58 -7.40 7.90
C SER A 254 -11.49 -8.25 7.26
N TYR A 255 -11.52 -9.53 7.61
CA TYR A 255 -10.62 -10.59 7.14
C TYR A 255 -11.32 -11.52 6.14
N ALA A 256 -12.64 -11.38 5.96
CA ALA A 256 -13.47 -12.13 5.01
C ALA A 256 -14.53 -11.26 4.28
N PRO A 257 -14.12 -10.29 3.46
CA PRO A 257 -15.01 -9.35 2.77
C PRO A 257 -15.86 -9.96 1.63
#